data_AF-A0A6J1MB99-F1
#
_entry.id   AF-A0A6J1MB99-F1
#
_cell.length_a   1.000
_cell.length_b   1.000
_cell.length_c   1.000
_cell.angle_alpha   90.00
_cell.angle_beta   90.00
_cell.angle_gamma   90.00
#
_symmetry.space_group_name_H-M   'P 1'
#
loop_
_entity.id
_entity.type
_entity.pdbx_description
1 polymer ?
#
loop_
_entity_poly.entity_id
_entity_poly.type
_entity_poly.pdbx_seq_one_letter_code
_entity_poly.pdbx_strand_id
1 'polypeptide(L)'
;MLKLSNFCLTNSAFITAQRHVALSAVRCIDQGWRAGKGLPENPNAFGPLTNLPDYTYLDGRPTPLGSNQNKRLLKQQEIAAKIVELSGELDFAKERHERLQKQAQAEKQRIIQNKLKPKGHLLLKKK
;
A
#
# COMPACT_ATOMS: atom_id res chain seq x y z
N MET A 1 -18.45 3.71 70.49
CA MET A 1 -19.63 4.18 69.73
C MET A 1 -19.38 3.98 68.24
N LEU A 2 -20.18 3.07 67.68
CA LEU A 2 -20.61 2.87 66.28
C LEU A 2 -19.63 3.14 65.10
N LYS A 3 -19.27 2.04 64.45
CA LYS A 3 -18.72 1.96 63.08
C LYS A 3 -19.74 2.48 62.07
N LEU A 4 -19.32 3.32 61.12
CA LEU A 4 -20.08 3.56 59.89
C LEU A 4 -19.15 3.35 58.69
N SER A 5 -19.41 2.26 58.00
CA SER A 5 -18.85 1.82 56.74
C SER A 5 -19.23 2.78 55.61
N ASN A 6 -18.25 3.17 54.79
CA ASN A 6 -18.49 3.89 53.54
C ASN A 6 -19.25 2.97 52.57
N PHE A 7 -20.55 3.21 52.40
CA PHE A 7 -21.34 2.65 51.31
C PHE A 7 -20.87 3.27 50.00
N CYS A 8 -20.27 2.46 49.13
CA CYS A 8 -20.07 2.81 47.73
C CYS A 8 -21.44 2.82 47.05
N LEU A 9 -21.95 4.02 46.74
CA LEU A 9 -23.10 4.16 45.85
C LEU A 9 -22.61 3.93 44.42
N THR A 10 -22.86 2.73 43.91
CA THR A 10 -22.71 2.42 42.49
C THR A 10 -23.71 3.24 41.71
N ASN A 11 -23.23 4.30 41.06
CA ASN A 11 -24.03 5.07 40.13
C ASN A 11 -24.30 4.18 38.90
N SER A 12 -25.47 3.54 38.86
CA SER A 12 -25.95 2.84 37.68
C SER A 12 -26.25 3.89 36.62
N ALA A 13 -25.25 4.18 35.78
CA ALA A 13 -25.45 4.95 34.58
C ALA A 13 -26.51 4.19 33.74
N PHE A 14 -27.73 4.73 33.71
CA PHE A 14 -28.75 4.31 32.77
C PHE A 14 -28.19 4.58 31.37
N ILE A 15 -27.64 3.54 30.74
CA ILE A 15 -27.31 3.54 29.32
C ILE A 15 -28.66 3.62 28.61
N THR A 16 -29.11 4.83 28.32
CA THR A 16 -30.18 5.03 27.36
C THR A 16 -29.61 4.61 26.02
N ALA A 17 -29.92 3.39 25.60
CA ALA A 17 -29.65 2.92 24.26
C ALA A 17 -30.50 3.76 23.29
N GLN A 18 -29.99 4.93 22.90
CA GLN A 18 -30.56 5.68 21.79
C GLN A 18 -30.36 4.84 20.53
N ARG A 19 -31.39 4.11 20.14
CA ARG A 19 -31.45 3.46 18.83
C ARG A 19 -31.55 4.56 17.78
N HIS A 20 -30.41 4.96 17.23
CA HIS A 20 -30.36 5.76 16.00
C HIS A 20 -30.78 4.86 14.83
N VAL A 21 -32.08 4.64 14.63
CA VAL A 21 -32.57 4.02 13.41
C VAL A 21 -32.60 5.11 12.34
N ALA A 22 -31.55 5.17 11.52
CA ALA A 22 -31.55 6.00 10.33
C ALA A 22 -32.56 5.43 9.32
N LEU A 23 -33.67 6.13 9.10
CA LEU A 23 -34.71 5.78 8.10
C LEU A 23 -34.37 6.27 6.68
N SER A 24 -33.15 6.74 6.44
CA SER A 24 -32.72 7.09 5.09
C SER A 24 -32.62 5.81 4.26
N ALA A 25 -33.48 5.67 3.25
CA ALA A 25 -33.33 4.63 2.24
C ALA A 25 -31.88 4.66 1.73
N VAL A 26 -31.17 3.54 1.79
CA VAL A 26 -29.87 3.39 1.12
C VAL A 26 -30.14 3.75 -0.34
N ARG A 27 -29.67 4.91 -0.77
CA ARG A 27 -29.70 5.31 -2.16
C ARG A 27 -28.75 4.35 -2.87
N CYS A 28 -29.28 3.25 -3.39
CA CYS A 28 -28.58 2.35 -4.29
C CYS A 28 -28.37 3.08 -5.62
N ILE A 29 -27.52 4.12 -5.60
CA ILE A 29 -26.96 4.69 -6.81
C ILE A 29 -26.06 3.58 -7.37
N ASP A 30 -26.25 3.22 -8.63
CA ASP A 30 -25.39 2.25 -9.31
C ASP A 30 -23.97 2.82 -9.40
N GLN A 31 -23.15 2.49 -8.40
CA GLN A 31 -21.73 2.82 -8.37
C GLN A 31 -20.94 1.96 -9.37
N GLY A 32 -21.50 0.83 -9.80
CA GLY A 32 -20.92 -0.05 -10.81
C GLY A 32 -20.75 0.65 -12.16
N TRP A 33 -21.70 1.50 -12.55
CA TRP A 33 -21.56 2.34 -13.74
C TRP A 33 -20.30 3.23 -13.69
N ARG A 34 -19.98 3.81 -12.53
CA ARG A 34 -18.79 4.67 -12.37
C ARG A 34 -17.52 3.85 -12.47
N ALA A 35 -17.44 2.73 -11.75
CA ALA A 35 -16.32 1.82 -11.82
C ALA A 35 -16.08 1.31 -13.26
N GLY A 36 -17.15 0.95 -13.98
CA GLY A 36 -17.09 0.55 -15.39
C GLY A 36 -16.63 1.65 -16.35
N LYS A 37 -16.68 2.92 -15.94
CA LYS A 37 -16.11 4.07 -16.66
C LYS A 37 -14.73 4.50 -16.14
N GLY A 38 -14.14 3.77 -15.20
CA GLY A 38 -12.85 4.12 -14.58
C GLY A 38 -12.93 5.34 -13.66
N LEU A 39 -14.13 5.69 -13.18
CA LEU A 39 -14.36 6.76 -12.22
C LEU A 39 -14.38 6.20 -10.80
N PRO A 40 -14.07 7.03 -9.77
CA PRO A 40 -14.20 6.58 -8.39
C PRO A 40 -15.66 6.28 -8.03
N GLU A 41 -15.84 5.25 -7.19
CA GLU A 41 -17.14 4.90 -6.62
C GLU A 41 -17.74 6.06 -5.82
N ASN A 42 -16.93 6.66 -4.93
CA ASN A 42 -17.27 7.89 -4.26
C ASN A 42 -16.87 9.10 -5.14
N PRO A 43 -17.82 9.92 -5.63
CA PRO A 43 -17.51 11.07 -6.48
C PRO A 43 -16.63 12.13 -5.79
N ASN A 44 -16.60 12.15 -4.45
CA ASN A 44 -15.80 13.07 -3.65
C ASN A 44 -14.41 12.53 -3.31
N ALA A 45 -14.06 11.31 -3.75
CA ALA A 45 -12.76 10.71 -3.45
C ALA A 45 -11.63 11.42 -4.21
N PHE A 46 -11.77 11.54 -5.53
CA PHE A 46 -10.86 12.29 -6.39
C PHE A 46 -11.59 12.69 -7.67
N GLY A 47 -11.13 13.77 -8.32
CA GLY A 47 -11.70 14.23 -9.57
C GLY A 47 -11.79 15.74 -9.65
N PRO A 48 -12.34 16.29 -10.74
CA PRO A 48 -12.43 17.74 -10.93
C PRO A 48 -13.25 18.40 -9.82
N LEU A 49 -14.31 17.75 -9.34
CA LEU A 49 -15.16 18.27 -8.25
C LEU A 49 -14.39 18.50 -6.94
N THR A 50 -13.37 17.69 -6.64
CA THR A 50 -12.65 17.74 -5.35
C THR A 50 -11.27 18.37 -5.46
N ASN A 51 -10.67 18.35 -6.65
CA ASN A 51 -9.31 18.83 -6.89
C ASN A 51 -9.25 20.25 -7.43
N LEU A 52 -10.30 20.73 -8.12
CA LEU A 52 -10.37 22.10 -8.59
C LEU A 52 -10.76 23.04 -7.43
N PRO A 53 -10.36 24.32 -7.50
CA PRO A 53 -10.76 25.29 -6.49
C PRO A 53 -12.23 25.66 -6.64
N ASP A 54 -12.92 25.85 -5.51
CA ASP A 54 -14.34 26.22 -5.49
C ASP A 54 -14.60 27.66 -5.95
N TYR A 55 -13.60 28.53 -5.86
CA TYR A 55 -13.65 29.93 -6.26
C TYR A 55 -12.34 30.39 -6.89
N THR A 56 -12.33 31.56 -7.52
CA THR A 56 -11.13 32.22 -8.05
C THR A 56 -11.27 33.74 -7.88
N TYR A 57 -10.15 34.45 -7.71
CA TYR A 57 -10.16 35.91 -7.60
C TYR A 57 -10.49 36.56 -8.94
N LEU A 58 -11.23 37.67 -8.94
CA LEU A 58 -11.57 38.42 -10.16
C LEU A 58 -10.31 38.92 -10.91
N ASP A 59 -9.25 39.23 -10.16
CA ASP A 59 -7.95 39.63 -10.68
C ASP A 59 -7.21 38.48 -11.41
N GLY A 60 -7.75 37.26 -11.41
CA GLY A 60 -7.12 36.07 -12.00
C GLY A 60 -6.01 35.45 -11.15
N ARG A 61 -5.83 35.88 -9.90
CA ARG A 61 -4.88 35.27 -8.97
C ARG A 61 -5.29 33.82 -8.66
N PRO A 62 -4.33 32.89 -8.52
CA PRO A 62 -4.64 31.52 -8.18
C PRO A 62 -5.18 31.40 -6.76
N THR A 63 -6.11 30.48 -6.57
CA THR A 63 -6.69 30.18 -5.26
C THR A 63 -5.67 29.47 -4.38
N PRO A 64 -5.45 29.93 -3.14
CA PRO A 64 -4.54 29.26 -2.23
C PRO A 64 -5.03 27.84 -1.91
N LEU A 65 -4.10 26.90 -1.73
CA LEU A 65 -4.42 25.51 -1.45
C LEU A 65 -5.10 25.35 -0.09
N GLY A 66 -6.21 24.62 -0.06
CA GLY A 66 -6.86 24.21 1.19
C GLY A 66 -6.00 23.21 1.97
N SER A 67 -6.14 23.19 3.30
CA SER A 67 -5.37 22.31 4.18
C SER A 67 -5.51 20.83 3.81
N ASN A 68 -6.73 20.37 3.52
CA ASN A 68 -6.99 18.98 3.14
C ASN A 68 -6.50 18.65 1.72
N GLN A 69 -6.53 19.62 0.81
CA GLN A 69 -5.96 19.46 -0.53
C GLN A 69 -4.44 19.29 -0.44
N ASN A 70 -3.79 20.11 0.38
CA ASN A 70 -2.36 19.99 0.65
C ASN A 70 -2.00 18.62 1.27
N LYS A 71 -2.74 18.19 2.31
CA LYS A 71 -2.57 16.85 2.91
C LYS A 71 -2.70 15.72 1.88
N ARG A 72 -3.66 15.80 0.96
CA ARG A 72 -3.82 14.82 -0.12
C ARG A 72 -2.60 14.82 -1.06
N LEU A 73 -2.10 15.99 -1.44
CA LEU A 73 -0.92 16.10 -2.30
C LEU A 73 0.32 15.50 -1.65
N LEU A 74 0.60 15.83 -0.39
CA LEU A 74 1.73 15.27 0.35
C LEU A 74 1.63 13.75 0.46
N LYS A 75 0.46 13.22 0.80
CA LYS A 75 0.23 11.78 0.85
C LYS A 75 0.47 11.10 -0.51
N GLN A 76 0.05 11.72 -1.61
CA GLN A 76 0.32 11.20 -2.96
C GLN A 76 1.82 11.20 -3.29
N GLN A 77 2.55 12.22 -2.86
CA GLN A 77 4.01 12.26 -3.01
C GLN A 77 4.70 11.14 -2.22
N GLU A 78 4.29 10.90 -0.98
CA GLU A 78 4.79 9.80 -0.14
C GLU A 78 4.55 8.44 -0.80
N ILE A 79 3.34 8.21 -1.31
CA ILE A 79 2.99 6.96 -2.00
C ILE A 79 3.85 6.81 -3.26
N ALA A 80 3.99 7.86 -4.06
CA ALA A 80 4.79 7.82 -5.29
C ALA A 80 6.27 7.53 -5.00
N ALA A 81 6.86 8.19 -3.98
CA ALA A 81 8.22 7.93 -3.54
C ALA A 81 8.40 6.47 -3.12
N LYS A 82 7.42 5.91 -2.38
CA LYS A 82 7.49 4.51 -1.95
C LYS A 82 7.40 3.52 -3.11
N ILE A 83 6.59 3.81 -4.13
CA ILE A 83 6.50 2.98 -5.34
C ILE A 83 7.85 2.93 -6.05
N VAL A 84 8.52 4.07 -6.22
CA VAL A 84 9.82 4.14 -6.89
C VAL A 84 10.88 3.37 -6.11
N GLU A 85 10.93 3.55 -4.79
CA GLU A 85 11.85 2.82 -3.91
C GLU A 85 11.67 1.30 -4.04
N LEU A 86 10.45 0.81 -3.87
CA LEU A 86 10.14 -0.62 -3.93
C LEU A 86 10.41 -1.23 -5.31
N SER A 87 10.13 -0.48 -6.39
CA SER A 87 10.47 -0.92 -7.75
C SER A 87 11.98 -1.08 -7.92
N GLY A 88 12.76 -0.10 -7.45
CA GLY A 88 14.22 -0.15 -7.52
C GLY A 88 14.81 -1.30 -6.69
N GLU A 89 14.25 -1.58 -5.51
CA GLU A 89 14.65 -2.73 -4.68
C GLU A 89 14.40 -4.07 -5.39
N LEU A 90 13.25 -4.22 -6.05
CA LEU A 90 12.92 -5.43 -6.82
C LEU A 90 13.88 -5.63 -7.99
N ASP A 91 14.14 -4.58 -8.76
CA ASP A 91 15.06 -4.64 -9.90
C ASP A 91 16.47 -5.03 -9.44
N PHE A 92 16.95 -4.40 -8.36
CA PHE A 92 18.24 -4.74 -7.75
C PHE A 92 18.28 -6.20 -7.28
N ALA A 93 17.21 -6.70 -6.64
CA ALA A 93 17.15 -8.08 -6.17
C ALA A 93 17.24 -9.08 -7.32
N LYS A 94 16.55 -8.80 -8.43
CA LYS A 94 16.58 -9.61 -9.65
C LYS A 94 17.99 -9.64 -10.25
N GLU A 95 18.61 -8.49 -10.48
CA GLU A 95 19.97 -8.40 -11.03
C GLU A 95 20.99 -9.11 -10.15
N ARG A 96 20.90 -8.91 -8.83
CA ARG A 96 21.76 -9.59 -7.86
C ARG A 96 21.60 -11.11 -7.96
N HIS A 97 20.38 -11.61 -8.06
CA HIS A 97 20.11 -13.04 -8.16
C HIS A 97 20.72 -13.63 -9.43
N GLU A 98 20.49 -12.99 -10.58
CA GLU A 98 21.08 -13.41 -11.86
C GLU A 98 22.61 -13.42 -11.81
N ARG A 99 23.22 -12.40 -11.20
CA ARG A 99 24.68 -12.33 -11.02
C ARG A 99 25.21 -13.49 -10.18
N LEU A 100 24.55 -13.79 -9.06
CA LEU A 100 24.94 -14.90 -8.18
C LEU A 100 24.79 -16.25 -8.87
N GLN A 101 23.73 -16.46 -9.65
CA GLN A 101 23.56 -17.69 -10.44
C GLN A 101 24.68 -17.85 -11.47
N LYS A 102 25.00 -16.78 -12.22
CA LYS A 102 26.09 -16.79 -13.22
C LYS A 102 27.44 -17.09 -12.56
N GLN A 103 27.72 -16.48 -11.42
CA GLN A 103 28.95 -16.73 -10.65
C GLN A 103 29.03 -18.19 -10.17
N ALA A 104 27.95 -18.74 -9.62
CA ALA A 104 27.90 -20.13 -9.18
C ALA A 104 28.08 -21.12 -10.34
N GLN A 105 27.51 -20.82 -11.52
CA GLN A 105 27.71 -21.64 -12.73
C GLN A 105 29.16 -21.55 -13.23
N ALA A 106 29.73 -20.35 -13.30
CA ALA A 106 31.12 -20.14 -13.71
C ALA A 106 32.09 -20.85 -12.76
N GLU A 107 31.84 -20.81 -11.45
CA GLU A 107 32.65 -21.51 -10.46
C GLU A 107 32.56 -23.03 -10.63
N LYS A 108 31.35 -23.58 -10.80
CA LYS A 108 31.16 -25.01 -11.10
C LYS A 108 31.94 -25.42 -12.35
N GLN A 109 31.86 -24.64 -13.42
CA GLN A 109 32.60 -24.89 -14.66
C GLN A 109 34.11 -24.83 -14.44
N ARG A 110 34.60 -23.82 -13.72
CA ARG A 110 36.02 -23.69 -13.35
C ARG A 110 36.51 -24.91 -12.58
N ILE A 111 35.74 -25.37 -11.59
CA ILE A 111 36.06 -26.57 -10.82
C ILE A 111 36.15 -27.79 -11.73
N ILE A 112 35.17 -27.99 -12.64
CA ILE A 112 35.16 -29.11 -13.59
C ILE A 112 36.36 -29.05 -14.55
N GLN A 113 36.68 -27.88 -15.10
CA GLN A 113 37.82 -27.69 -15.99
C GLN A 113 39.15 -27.96 -15.30
N ASN A 114 39.26 -27.61 -14.02
CA ASN A 114 40.44 -27.86 -13.21
C ASN A 114 40.54 -29.30 -12.67
N LYS A 115 39.54 -30.17 -12.91
CA LYS A 115 39.64 -31.58 -12.51
C LYS A 115 40.70 -32.30 -13.34
N LEU A 116 41.44 -33.19 -12.67
CA LEU A 116 42.38 -34.07 -13.34
C LEU A 116 41.68 -35.01 -14.32
N LYS A 117 42.42 -35.44 -15.36
CA LYS A 117 41.93 -36.40 -16.34
C LYS A 117 41.48 -37.71 -15.66
N PRO A 118 40.39 -38.32 -16.10
CA PRO A 118 39.93 -39.60 -15.56
C PRO A 118 40.97 -40.71 -15.83
N LYS A 119 41.06 -41.68 -14.92
CA LYS A 119 42.02 -42.80 -14.99
C LYS A 119 41.32 -44.16 -14.97
N GLY A 120 42.07 -45.23 -15.29
CA GLY A 120 41.66 -46.62 -15.10
C GLY A 120 40.52 -47.07 -16.01
N HIS A 121 39.55 -47.80 -15.45
CA HIS A 121 38.40 -48.36 -16.18
C HIS A 121 37.52 -47.31 -16.88
N LEU A 122 37.63 -46.03 -16.50
CA LEU A 122 36.94 -44.92 -17.17
C LEU A 122 37.52 -44.61 -18.57
N LEU A 123 38.76 -45.02 -18.85
CA LEU A 123 39.38 -44.88 -20.18
C LEU A 123 39.01 -46.03 -21.14
N LEU A 124 38.60 -47.17 -20.59
CA LEU A 124 38.30 -48.39 -21.35
C LEU A 124 36.91 -48.36 -22.00
N LYS A 125 36.06 -47.38 -21.64
CA LYS A 125 34.78 -47.12 -22.30
C LYS A 125 34.98 -46.30 -23.58
N LYS A 126 35.67 -46.88 -24.57
CA LYS A 126 35.61 -46.43 -25.97
C LYS A 126 35.14 -47.63 -26.81
N LYS A 127 33.87 -47.58 -27.21
CA LYS A 127 33.33 -48.28 -28.37
C LYS A 127 32.66 -47.22 -29.23
#